data_AF-U7QVL6-F1
#
_entry.id   AF-U7QVL6-F1
#
_cell.length_a   1.000
_cell.length_b   1.000
_cell.length_c   1.000
_cell.angle_alpha   90.00
_cell.angle_beta   90.00
_cell.angle_gamma   90.00
#
_symmetry.space_group_name_H-M   'P 1'
#
loop_
_entity.id
_entity.type
_entity.pdbx_description
1 polymer ?
#
loop_
_entity_poly.entity_id
_entity_poly.type
_entity_poly.pdbx_seq_one_letter_code
_entity_poly.pdbx_strand_id
1 'polypeptide(L)' 'MSNPMFQAGYNAAVHRRMRVPAHCPIFQDFLSQIGNGSCIPEAREWIRGFDTRIDEECELLLENERTGSHENQLLS' A
#
# COMPACT_ATOMS: atom_id res chain seq x y z
N MET A 1 -14.84 -2.97 10.48
CA MET A 1 -14.06 -4.13 9.99
C MET A 1 -13.20 -3.63 8.84
N SER A 2 -11.88 -3.87 8.86
CA SER A 2 -11.00 -3.48 7.76
C SER A 2 -11.26 -4.35 6.53
N ASN A 3 -11.22 -3.78 5.33
CA ASN A 3 -11.39 -4.53 4.10
C ASN A 3 -10.16 -5.44 3.89
N PRO A 4 -10.32 -6.77 3.74
CA PRO A 4 -9.18 -7.69 3.61
C PRO A 4 -8.32 -7.37 2.38
N MET A 5 -8.90 -6.88 1.29
CA MET A 5 -8.16 -6.52 0.08
C MET A 5 -7.33 -5.26 0.28
N PHE A 6 -7.87 -4.29 1.02
CA PHE A 6 -7.10 -3.10 1.42
C PHE A 6 -5.89 -3.49 2.26
N GLN A 7 -6.07 -4.34 3.28
CA GLN A 7 -4.94 -4.76 4.14
C GLN A 7 -3.88 -5.54 3.34
N ALA A 8 -4.33 -6.39 2.41
CA ALA A 8 -3.43 -7.16 1.58
C ALA A 8 -2.60 -6.26 0.63
N GLY A 9 -3.21 -5.24 0.04
CA GLY A 9 -2.52 -4.22 -0.76
C GLY A 9 -1.52 -3.39 0.05
N TYR A 10 -1.92 -2.95 1.26
CA TYR A 10 -1.05 -2.24 2.19
C TYR A 10 0.19 -3.07 2.55
N ASN A 11 0.01 -4.34 2.91
CA ASN A 11 1.11 -5.24 3.23
C ASN A 11 2.03 -5.52 2.03
N ALA A 12 1.47 -5.56 0.81
CA ALA A 12 2.28 -5.74 -0.40
C ALA A 12 3.23 -4.55 -0.65
N ALA A 13 2.81 -3.33 -0.33
CA ALA A 13 3.65 -2.14 -0.36
C ALA A 13 4.73 -2.18 0.74
N VAL A 14 4.39 -2.55 1.98
CA VAL A 14 5.35 -2.72 3.09
C VAL A 14 6.52 -3.62 2.69
N HIS A 15 6.23 -4.73 2.01
CA HIS A 15 7.25 -5.69 1.58
C HIS A 15 7.87 -5.36 0.21
N ARG A 16 7.47 -4.26 -0.44
CA ARG A 16 7.93 -3.81 -1.78
C ARG A 16 7.81 -4.89 -2.85
N ARG A 17 6.80 -5.75 -2.73
CA ARG A 17 6.71 -6.94 -3.58
C ARG A 17 5.98 -6.68 -4.88
N MET A 18 4.86 -5.95 -4.86
CA MET A 18 3.95 -5.96 -6.01
C MET A 18 2.78 -4.98 -5.91
N ARG A 19 2.58 -4.15 -6.95
CA ARG A 19 1.40 -3.26 -7.05
C ARG A 19 0.16 -3.95 -7.63
N VAL A 20 0.36 -4.95 -8.49
CA VAL A 20 -0.73 -5.58 -9.25
C VAL A 20 -1.42 -6.67 -8.44
N PRO A 21 -2.74 -6.57 -8.15
CA PRO A 21 -3.46 -7.54 -7.33
C PRO A 21 -3.49 -8.95 -7.92
N ALA A 22 -3.47 -9.08 -9.25
CA ALA A 22 -3.56 -10.36 -9.94
C ALA A 22 -2.44 -11.36 -9.59
N HIS A 23 -1.37 -10.94 -8.95
CA HIS A 23 -0.28 -11.83 -8.54
C HIS A 23 -0.23 -12.05 -7.02
N CYS A 24 -1.21 -11.52 -6.28
CA CYS A 24 -1.35 -11.78 -4.85
C CYS A 24 -2.10 -13.11 -4.62
N PRO A 25 -1.58 -14.00 -3.74
CA PRO A 25 -2.30 -15.21 -3.34
C PRO A 25 -3.69 -14.93 -2.77
N ILE A 26 -3.83 -13.91 -1.92
CA ILE A 26 -5.12 -13.55 -1.30
C ILE A 26 -6.14 -13.11 -2.37
N PHE A 27 -5.69 -12.39 -3.40
CA PHE A 27 -6.55 -11.97 -4.51
C PHE A 27 -6.89 -13.14 -5.44
N GLN A 28 -5.93 -14.05 -5.69
CA GLN A 28 -6.16 -15.28 -6.46
C GLN A 28 -7.17 -16.20 -5.78
N ASP A 29 -7.07 -16.37 -4.46
CA ASP A 29 -8.03 -17.12 -3.67
C ASP A 29 -9.42 -16.48 -3.74
N PHE A 30 -9.50 -15.14 -3.70
CA PHE A 30 -10.74 -14.40 -3.90
C PHE A 30 -11.33 -14.64 -5.29
N LEU A 31 -10.53 -14.55 -6.36
CA LEU A 31 -10.97 -14.82 -7.73
C LEU A 31 -11.54 -16.23 -7.89
N SER A 32 -10.99 -17.21 -7.17
CA SER A 32 -11.51 -18.59 -7.20
C SER A 32 -12.92 -18.73 -6.59
N GLN A 33 -13.30 -17.80 -5.71
CA GLN A 33 -14.58 -17.83 -4.97
C GLN A 33 -15.70 -17.05 -5.65
N ILE A 34 -15.39 -16.01 -6.44
CA ILE A 34 -16.42 -15.15 -7.04
C ILE A 34 -17.08 -15.72 -8.31
N GLY A 35 -16.51 -16.77 -8.90
CA GLY A 35 -16.99 -17.35 -10.16
C GLY A 35 -17.02 -16.32 -11.30
N ASN A 36 -18.23 -15.98 -11.79
CA ASN A 36 -18.44 -15.01 -12.88
C ASN A 36 -18.68 -13.57 -12.37
N GLY A 37 -18.50 -13.31 -11.07
CA GLY A 37 -18.66 -11.99 -10.47
C GLY A 37 -17.57 -10.98 -10.89
N SER A 38 -17.86 -9.69 -10.72
CA SER A 38 -16.86 -8.63 -10.91
C SER A 38 -15.93 -8.56 -9.70
N CYS A 39 -14.62 -8.51 -9.94
CA CYS A 39 -13.59 -8.27 -8.91
C CYS A 39 -13.07 -6.83 -8.89
N ILE A 40 -13.71 -5.92 -9.65
CA ILE A 40 -13.27 -4.52 -9.76
C ILE A 40 -13.29 -3.81 -8.38
N PRO A 41 -14.32 -3.96 -7.52
CA PRO A 41 -14.31 -3.35 -6.20
C PRO A 41 -13.11 -3.79 -5.36
N GLU A 42 -12.80 -5.08 -5.35
CA GLU A 42 -11.70 -5.65 -4.59
C GLU A 42 -10.35 -5.22 -5.12
N ALA A 43 -10.19 -5.15 -6.45
CA ALA A 43 -8.99 -4.63 -7.07
C ALA A 43 -8.76 -3.15 -6.70
N ARG A 44 -9.82 -2.34 -6.62
CA ARG A 44 -9.74 -0.94 -6.18
C ARG A 44 -9.33 -0.82 -4.72
N GLU A 45 -9.88 -1.66 -3.85
CA GLU A 45 -9.55 -1.67 -2.43
C GLU A 45 -8.09 -2.08 -2.21
N TRP A 46 -7.61 -3.07 -2.97
CA TRP A 46 -6.19 -3.44 -3.02
C TRP A 46 -5.29 -2.25 -3.39
N ILE A 47 -5.58 -1.61 -4.53
CA ILE A 47 -4.78 -0.48 -5.02
C ILE A 47 -4.78 0.66 -4.01
N ARG A 48 -5.93 0.95 -3.39
CA ARG A 48 -6.03 1.97 -2.34
C ARG A 48 -5.11 1.65 -1.16
N GLY A 49 -5.09 0.41 -0.67
CA GLY A 49 -4.20 0.01 0.43
C GLY A 49 -2.72 0.14 0.07
N PHE A 50 -2.36 -0.26 -1.14
CA PHE A 50 -0.98 -0.14 -1.63
C PHE A 50 -0.55 1.33 -1.70
N ASP A 51 -1.34 2.18 -2.36
CA ASP A 51 -1.02 3.59 -2.56
C ASP A 51 -0.97 4.34 -1.20
N THR A 52 -1.89 4.06 -0.25
CA THR A 52 -1.84 4.64 1.11
C THR A 52 -0.51 4.37 1.82
N ARG A 53 0.02 3.13 1.76
CA ARG A 53 1.30 2.82 2.40
C ARG A 53 2.46 3.58 1.75
N ILE A 54 2.43 3.77 0.43
CA ILE A 54 3.43 4.55 -0.30
C ILE A 54 3.37 6.02 0.12
N ASP A 55 2.18 6.59 0.27
CA ASP A 55 1.99 7.96 0.72
C ASP A 55 2.57 8.16 2.13
N GLU A 56 2.28 7.26 3.07
CA GLU A 56 2.89 7.27 4.42
C GLU A 56 4.43 7.17 4.36
N GLU A 57 4.98 6.39 3.43
CA GLU A 57 6.43 6.29 3.21
C GLU A 57 7.02 7.61 2.69
N CYS A 58 6.31 8.30 1.80
CA CYS A 58 6.70 9.62 1.29
C CYS A 58 6.65 10.69 2.39
N GLU A 59 5.62 10.69 3.23
CA GLU A 59 5.49 11.63 4.35
C GLU A 59 6.67 11.49 5.33
N LEU A 60 7.02 10.25 5.71
CA LEU A 60 8.17 9.99 6.57
C LEU A 60 9.50 10.46 5.96
N LEU A 61 9.68 10.31 4.65
CA LEU A 61 10.88 10.81 3.96
C LEU A 61 10.96 12.34 4.04
N LEU A 62 9.85 13.04 3.79
CA LEU A 62 9.78 14.51 3.85
C LEU A 62 10.01 15.04 5.28
N GLU A 63 9.51 14.36 6.30
CA GLU A 63 9.75 14.71 7.71
C GLU A 63 11.22 14.55 8.10
N ASN A 64 11.87 13.47 7.64
CA ASN A 64 13.29 13.23 7.88
C ASN A 64 14.17 14.29 7.19
N GLU A 65 13.83 14.71 5.97
CA GLU A 65 14.55 15.80 5.28
C GLU A 65 14.39 17.15 6.00
N ARG A 66 13.18 17.44 6.50
CA ARG A 66 12.91 18.68 7.24
C ARG A 66 13.66 18.74 8.56
N THR A 67 13.69 17.65 9.31
CA THR A 67 14.41 17.57 10.60
C THR A 67 15.92 17.58 10.42
N GLY A 68 16.47 16.81 9.47
CA GLY A 68 17.91 16.84 9.15
C GLY A 68 18.40 18.18 8.61
N SER A 69 17.55 18.96 7.96
CA SER A 69 17.87 20.33 7.52
C SER A 69 17.91 21.33 8.69
N HIS A 70 17.06 21.16 9.71
CA HIS A 70 17.06 22.02 10.89
C HIS A 70 18.25 21.76 11.82
N GLU A 71 18.70 20.50 11.98
CA GLU A 71 19.90 20.19 12.76
C GLU A 71 21.18 20.78 12.13
N ASN A 72 21.29 20.74 10.81
CA ASN A 72 22.45 21.34 10.11
C ASN A 72 22.48 22.87 10.19
N GLN A 73 21.34 23.55 10.31
CA GLN A 73 21.29 25.01 10.50
C GLN A 73 21.61 25.46 11.93
N LEU A 74 21.43 24.60 12.93
CA LEU A 74 21.76 24.91 14.33
C LEU A 74 23.25 24.70 14.65
N LEU A 75 23.98 23.99 13.78
CA LEU A 75 25.40 23.67 13.93
C LEU A 75 26.33 24.54 13.06
N SER A 76 25.78 25.47 12.27
CA SER A 76 26.48 26.44 11.42
C SER A 76 26.41 27.85 11.98
#